data_AF-A0A1Y3B1L7-F1
#
_entry.id   AF-A0A1Y3B1L7-F1
#
_cell.length_a   1.000
_cell.length_b   1.000
_cell.length_c   1.000
_cell.angle_alpha   90.00
_cell.angle_beta   90.00
_cell.angle_gamma   90.00
#
_symmetry.space_group_name_H-M   'P 1'
#
loop_
_entity.id
_entity.type
_entity.pdbx_description
1 polymer ?
#
loop_
_entity_poly.entity_id
_entity_poly.type
_entity_poly.pdbx_seq_one_letter_code
_entity_poly.pdbx_strand_id
1 'polypeptide(L)'
;IDTPGYGDALNCSDNYDPILQYIDEQHRKYLTNESGLNRRQIRDTRVHCCFFFISPINYGLKPADVRFLKLLQHKVNIVPLIAKSDFLTPNETLIMKKRILEEIKQHKIDIYTIPDCDPDDDIEY
;
A
#
# COMPACT_ATOMS: atom_id res chain seq x y z
N ILE A 1 4.12 5.36 11.07
CA ILE A 1 3.23 4.40 11.76
C ILE A 1 3.76 3.03 11.40
N ASP A 2 4.25 2.29 12.38
CA ASP A 2 4.71 0.91 12.16
C ASP A 2 3.58 -0.03 12.58
N THR A 3 3.26 -1.02 11.75
CA THR A 3 2.19 -1.97 12.01
C THR A 3 2.80 -3.31 12.39
N PRO A 4 2.28 -4.00 13.42
CA PRO A 4 2.75 -5.34 13.75
C PRO A 4 2.68 -6.25 12.50
N GLY A 5 3.71 -7.07 12.29
CA GLY A 5 3.88 -7.87 11.09
C GLY A 5 2.68 -8.77 10.81
N TYR A 6 2.03 -8.56 9.67
CA TYR A 6 1.00 -9.45 9.16
C TYR A 6 1.68 -10.69 8.54
N GLY A 7 1.50 -11.88 9.13
CA GLY A 7 2.01 -13.13 8.54
C GLY A 7 2.77 -14.09 9.48
N ASP A 8 3.00 -13.73 10.74
CA ASP A 8 3.79 -14.56 11.68
C ASP A 8 2.94 -15.60 12.46
N ALA A 9 1.60 -15.49 12.38
CA ALA A 9 0.67 -16.40 13.05
C ALA A 9 0.09 -17.44 12.08
N LEU A 10 -0.09 -18.68 12.57
CA LEU A 10 -0.60 -19.82 11.79
C LEU A 10 -2.00 -19.59 11.19
N ASN A 11 -2.77 -18.63 11.70
CA ASN A 11 -4.06 -18.20 11.16
C ASN A 11 -4.00 -16.69 10.83
N CYS A 12 -3.83 -16.34 9.56
CA CYS A 12 -3.77 -14.95 9.09
C CYS A 12 -5.08 -14.46 8.45
N SER A 13 -6.22 -15.11 8.69
CA SER A 13 -7.47 -14.78 7.98
C SER A 13 -8.02 -13.39 8.32
N ASP A 14 -7.77 -12.85 9.53
CA ASP A 14 -8.39 -11.59 10.01
C ASP A 14 -7.38 -10.60 10.62
N ASN A 15 -6.08 -10.80 10.37
CA ASN A 15 -5.04 -10.04 11.09
C ASN A 15 -4.82 -8.62 10.52
N TYR A 16 -5.59 -8.21 9.51
CA TYR A 16 -5.52 -6.89 8.88
C TYR A 16 -6.63 -5.90 9.31
N ASP A 17 -7.67 -6.38 10.00
CA ASP A 17 -8.76 -5.55 10.51
C ASP A 17 -8.31 -4.38 11.40
N PRO A 18 -7.35 -4.54 12.35
CA PRO A 18 -6.91 -3.40 13.16
C PRO A 18 -6.23 -2.30 12.33
N ILE A 19 -5.56 -2.67 11.22
CA ILE A 19 -4.92 -1.72 10.32
C ILE A 19 -5.99 -0.92 9.57
N LEU A 20 -7.02 -1.61 9.03
CA LEU A 20 -8.13 -0.96 8.34
C LEU A 20 -8.90 -0.02 9.29
N GLN A 21 -9.19 -0.49 10.50
CA GLN A 21 -9.87 0.31 11.52
C GLN A 21 -9.06 1.54 11.93
N TYR A 22 -7.73 1.42 12.03
CA TYR A 22 -6.86 2.55 12.33
C TYR A 22 -6.94 3.62 11.24
N ILE A 23 -6.87 3.23 9.95
CA ILE A 23 -6.98 4.16 8.83
C ILE A 23 -8.34 4.88 8.86
N ASP A 24 -9.43 4.14 9.05
CA ASP A 24 -10.77 4.71 9.17
C ASP A 24 -10.89 5.69 10.34
N GLU A 25 -10.27 5.37 11.48
CA GLU A 25 -10.28 6.23 12.65
C GLU A 25 -9.53 7.55 12.38
N GLN A 26 -8.39 7.51 11.67
CA GLN A 26 -7.67 8.73 11.27
C GLN A 26 -8.53 9.59 10.33
N HIS A 27 -9.22 8.97 9.38
CA HIS A 27 -10.12 9.67 8.46
C HIS A 27 -11.29 10.31 9.22
N ARG A 28 -11.88 9.60 10.17
CA ARG A 28 -12.98 10.12 11.01
C ARG A 28 -12.53 11.27 11.92
N LYS A 29 -11.34 11.16 12.50
CA LYS A 29 -10.73 12.24 13.32
C LYS A 29 -10.56 13.51 12.51
N TYR A 30 -10.05 13.38 11.28
CA TYR A 30 -9.93 14.51 10.36
C TYR A 30 -11.29 15.14 10.04
N LEU A 31 -12.27 14.33 9.64
CA LEU A 31 -13.63 14.79 9.31
C LEU A 31 -14.30 15.53 10.48
N THR A 32 -14.11 15.03 11.71
CA THR A 32 -14.68 15.62 12.92
C THR A 32 -14.04 16.98 13.22
N ASN A 33 -12.72 17.10 13.06
CA ASN A 33 -11.98 18.35 13.26
C ASN A 33 -12.31 19.40 12.19
N GLU A 34 -12.58 18.99 10.95
CA GLU A 34 -13.02 19.87 9.86
C GLU A 34 -14.46 20.38 10.07
N SER A 35 -15.34 19.51 10.56
CA SER A 35 -16.75 19.83 10.85
C SER A 35 -16.91 20.68 12.13
N GLY A 36 -15.90 20.73 12.99
CA GLY A 36 -15.91 21.46 14.25
C GLY A 36 -15.86 22.99 14.09
N LEU A 37 -16.32 23.71 15.13
CA LEU A 37 -16.40 25.18 15.16
C LEU A 37 -15.02 25.87 15.28
N ASN A 38 -14.00 25.18 15.82
CA ASN A 38 -12.66 25.72 16.05
C ASN A 38 -11.65 25.24 15.01
N ARG A 39 -11.59 25.91 13.85
CA ARG A 39 -10.77 25.55 12.68
C ARG A 39 -9.31 26.02 12.70
N ARG A 40 -8.81 26.59 13.80
CA ARG A 40 -7.56 27.38 13.77
C ARG A 40 -6.27 26.57 13.70
N GLN A 41 -6.29 25.24 13.88
CA GLN A 41 -5.12 24.39 13.65
C GLN A 41 -5.49 22.91 13.48
N ILE A 42 -6.03 22.54 12.32
CA ILE A 42 -6.30 21.13 12.00
C ILE A 42 -4.96 20.45 11.69
N ARG A 43 -4.54 19.49 12.53
CA ARG A 43 -3.39 18.63 12.25
C ARG A 43 -3.87 17.46 11.39
N ASP A 44 -3.27 17.29 10.21
CA ASP A 44 -3.56 16.15 9.35
C ASP A 44 -2.82 14.90 9.85
N THR A 45 -3.58 13.92 10.32
CA THR A 45 -3.06 12.62 10.77
C THR A 45 -3.46 11.48 9.84
N ARG A 46 -3.98 11.79 8.64
CA ARG A 46 -4.40 10.78 7.67
C ARG A 46 -3.22 9.99 7.13
N VAL A 47 -3.47 8.74 6.76
CA VAL A 47 -2.48 7.88 6.12
C VAL A 47 -2.50 8.19 4.63
N HIS A 48 -1.45 8.82 4.12
CA HIS A 48 -1.37 9.26 2.72
C HIS A 48 -0.99 8.14 1.76
N CYS A 49 -0.13 7.23 2.22
CA CYS A 49 0.41 6.13 1.44
C CYS A 49 0.71 4.94 2.36
N CYS A 50 0.50 3.74 1.83
CA CYS A 50 0.86 2.48 2.46
C CYS A 50 1.88 1.74 1.59
N PHE A 51 3.05 1.47 2.17
CA PHE A 51 4.06 0.62 1.55
C PHE A 51 3.75 -0.84 1.86
N PHE A 52 3.45 -1.61 0.82
CA PHE A 52 3.11 -3.02 0.96
C PHE A 52 4.31 -3.89 0.60
N PHE A 53 4.86 -4.59 1.59
CA PHE A 53 6.05 -5.44 1.42
C PHE A 53 5.67 -6.85 0.96
N ILE A 54 6.07 -7.19 -0.26
CA ILE A 54 5.89 -8.51 -0.86
C ILE A 54 7.14 -9.33 -0.62
N SER A 55 7.00 -10.51 -0.03
CA SER A 55 8.12 -11.42 0.20
C SER A 55 8.64 -12.01 -1.12
N PRO A 56 9.96 -12.01 -1.36
CA PRO A 56 10.57 -12.51 -2.60
C PRO A 56 10.50 -14.04 -2.72
N ILE A 57 10.21 -14.73 -1.63
CA ILE A 57 10.22 -16.19 -1.51
C ILE A 57 9.03 -16.81 -2.27
N ASN A 58 7.91 -16.09 -2.36
CA ASN A 58 6.74 -16.58 -3.06
C ASN A 58 6.75 -15.99 -4.48
N TYR A 59 6.76 -16.86 -5.48
CA TYR A 59 6.65 -16.51 -6.90
C TYR A 59 5.21 -16.07 -7.26
N GLY A 60 4.69 -15.05 -6.56
CA GLY A 60 3.33 -14.50 -6.72
C GLY A 60 2.77 -13.90 -5.43
N LEU A 61 1.62 -13.23 -5.55
CA LEU A 61 0.83 -12.69 -4.44
C LEU A 61 0.06 -13.79 -3.73
N LYS A 62 0.11 -13.80 -2.40
CA LYS A 62 -0.72 -14.74 -1.63
C LYS A 62 -2.19 -14.34 -1.76
N PRO A 63 -3.12 -15.30 -1.82
CA PRO A 63 -4.56 -14.99 -1.84
C PRO A 63 -5.04 -14.13 -0.67
N ALA A 64 -4.38 -14.23 0.49
CA ALA A 64 -4.65 -13.38 1.65
C ALA A 64 -4.22 -11.92 1.39
N ASP A 65 -3.05 -11.72 0.77
CA ASP A 65 -2.53 -10.40 0.41
C ASP A 65 -3.43 -9.75 -0.65
N VAL A 66 -3.91 -10.51 -1.64
CA VAL A 66 -4.86 -10.04 -2.65
C VAL A 66 -6.15 -9.50 -1.99
N ARG A 67 -6.71 -10.22 -1.01
CA ARG A 67 -7.90 -9.75 -0.29
C ARG A 67 -7.61 -8.46 0.47
N PHE A 68 -6.49 -8.40 1.17
CA PHE A 68 -6.11 -7.22 1.93
C PHE A 68 -5.89 -6.00 1.03
N LEU A 69 -5.14 -6.15 -0.07
CA LEU A 69 -4.91 -5.10 -1.05
C LEU A 69 -6.22 -4.57 -1.66
N LYS A 70 -7.18 -5.46 -1.93
CA LYS A 70 -8.51 -5.07 -2.43
C LYS A 70 -9.33 -4.23 -1.44
N LEU A 71 -9.16 -4.47 -0.14
CA LEU A 71 -9.83 -3.66 0.89
C LEU A 71 -9.10 -2.33 1.09
N LEU A 72 -7.77 -2.35 0.99
CA LEU A 72 -6.93 -1.21 1.26
C LEU A 72 -6.93 -0.17 0.13
N GLN A 73 -7.05 -0.61 -1.14
CA GLN A 73 -6.97 0.27 -2.32
C GLN A 73 -8.01 1.40 -2.31
N HIS A 74 -9.17 1.18 -1.68
CA HIS A 74 -10.24 2.18 -1.60
C HIS A 74 -10.03 3.21 -0.48
N LYS A 75 -9.08 2.97 0.43
CA LYS A 75 -8.85 3.80 1.62
C LYS A 75 -7.56 4.59 1.55
N VAL A 76 -6.51 4.02 0.96
CA VAL A 76 -5.18 4.62 0.89
C VAL A 76 -4.46 4.24 -0.39
N ASN A 77 -3.58 5.12 -0.86
CA ASN A 77 -2.68 4.85 -1.96
C ASN A 77 -1.68 3.75 -1.58
N ILE A 78 -1.57 2.72 -2.41
CA ILE A 78 -0.69 1.57 -2.14
C ILE A 78 0.52 1.60 -3.06
N VAL A 79 1.70 1.42 -2.48
CA VAL A 79 2.96 1.24 -3.21
C VAL A 79 3.52 -0.16 -2.89
N PRO A 80 3.47 -1.10 -3.84
CA PRO A 80 4.05 -2.43 -3.64
C PRO A 80 5.58 -2.37 -3.70
N LEU A 81 6.24 -2.97 -2.70
CA LEU A 81 7.69 -3.08 -2.60
C LEU A 81 8.10 -4.54 -2.48
N ILE A 82 9.14 -4.95 -3.21
CA ILE A 82 9.75 -6.27 -3.04
C ILE A 82 10.65 -6.20 -1.80
N ALA A 83 10.30 -6.95 -0.76
CA ALA A 83 11.12 -7.05 0.45
C ALA A 83 12.37 -7.90 0.17
N LYS A 84 13.43 -7.72 0.99
CA LYS A 84 14.64 -8.56 0.97
C LYS A 84 15.16 -8.87 -0.44
N SER A 85 15.28 -7.82 -1.27
CA SER A 85 15.72 -7.95 -2.67
C SER A 85 17.17 -8.44 -2.80
N ASP A 86 17.95 -8.40 -1.72
CA ASP A 86 19.29 -8.97 -1.61
C ASP A 86 19.34 -10.48 -1.87
N PHE A 87 18.21 -11.18 -1.68
CA PHE A 87 18.12 -12.61 -1.98
C PHE A 87 17.92 -12.93 -3.48
N LEU A 88 17.57 -11.93 -4.29
CA LEU A 88 17.23 -12.12 -5.70
C LEU A 88 18.34 -11.58 -6.61
N THR A 89 18.61 -12.29 -7.71
CA THR A 89 19.41 -11.75 -8.79
C THR A 89 18.66 -10.61 -9.51
N PRO A 90 19.36 -9.70 -10.21
CA PRO A 90 18.71 -8.63 -10.98
C PRO A 90 17.73 -9.18 -12.04
N ASN A 91 18.04 -10.34 -12.62
CA ASN A 91 17.17 -11.00 -13.59
C ASN A 91 15.89 -11.55 -12.93
N GLU A 92 16.02 -12.21 -11.79
CA GLU A 92 14.86 -12.72 -11.04
C GLU A 92 13.98 -11.58 -10.53
N THR A 93 14.58 -10.48 -10.08
CA THR A 93 13.84 -9.27 -9.66
C THR A 93 12.98 -8.71 -10.78
N LEU A 94 13.51 -8.67 -12.01
CA LEU A 94 12.76 -8.20 -13.18
C LEU A 94 11.59 -9.13 -13.51
N ILE A 95 11.81 -10.44 -13.46
CA ILE A 95 10.77 -11.45 -13.69
C ILE A 95 9.68 -11.32 -12.61
N MET A 96 10.08 -11.21 -11.35
CA MET A 96 9.15 -11.07 -10.23
C MET A 96 8.33 -9.78 -10.35
N LYS A 97 8.97 -8.65 -10.70
CA LYS A 97 8.29 -7.37 -10.92
C LYS A 97 7.22 -7.48 -12.01
N LYS A 98 7.55 -8.08 -13.16
CA LYS A 98 6.58 -8.28 -14.26
C LYS A 98 5.39 -9.12 -13.80
N ARG A 99 5.65 -10.21 -13.10
CA ARG A 99 4.62 -11.13 -12.62
C ARG A 99 3.70 -10.49 -11.58
N ILE A 100 4.26 -9.77 -10.60
CA ILE A 100 3.47 -9.02 -9.61
C ILE A 100 2.57 -8.00 -10.31
N LEU A 101 3.09 -7.29 -11.32
CA LEU A 101 2.31 -6.31 -12.08
C LEU A 101 1.15 -6.95 -12.87
N GLU A 102 1.40 -8.10 -13.49
CA GLU A 102 0.38 -8.89 -14.18
C GLU A 102 -0.70 -9.38 -13.21
N GLU A 103 -0.31 -9.92 -12.06
CA GLU A 103 -1.25 -10.38 -11.03
C GLU A 103 -2.08 -9.24 -10.44
N ILE A 104 -1.48 -8.08 -10.15
CA ILE A 104 -2.19 -6.88 -9.69
C ILE A 104 -3.26 -6.48 -10.72
N LYS A 105 -2.89 -6.45 -12.01
CA LYS A 105 -3.80 -6.12 -13.11
C LYS A 105 -4.91 -7.17 -13.25
N GLN A 106 -4.58 -8.45 -13.12
CA GLN A 106 -5.55 -9.55 -13.20
C GLN A 106 -6.57 -9.50 -12.05
N HIS A 107 -6.12 -9.17 -10.83
CA HIS A 107 -6.97 -9.06 -9.66
C HIS A 107 -7.74 -7.73 -9.59
N LYS A 108 -7.49 -6.79 -10.51
CA LYS A 108 -8.07 -5.44 -10.55
C LYS A 108 -7.78 -4.67 -9.25
N ILE A 109 -6.51 -4.64 -8.87
CA ILE A 109 -6.03 -3.86 -7.73
C ILE A 109 -5.45 -2.56 -8.28
N ASP A 110 -6.03 -1.43 -7.88
CA ASP A 110 -5.55 -0.11 -8.23
C ASP A 110 -4.40 0.26 -7.28
N ILE A 111 -3.20 0.37 -7.85
CA ILE A 111 -2.00 0.82 -7.14
C ILE A 111 -1.71 2.27 -7.48
N TYR A 112 -0.97 2.95 -6.61
CA TYR A 112 -0.53 4.31 -6.88
C TYR A 112 0.45 4.31 -8.06
N THR A 113 0.00 4.83 -9.19
CA THR A 113 0.87 5.22 -10.29
C THR A 113 1.14 6.71 -10.12
N ILE A 114 2.42 7.09 -10.16
CA ILE A 114 2.76 8.47 -10.42
C ILE A 114 2.14 8.75 -11.80
N PRO A 115 1.17 9.68 -11.94
CA PRO A 115 0.72 10.07 -13.26
C PRO A 115 1.98 10.45 -14.03
N ASP A 116 2.15 9.93 -15.25
CA ASP A 116 3.30 10.24 -16.09
C ASP A 116 3.56 11.74 -15.95
N CYS A 117 4.67 12.08 -15.29
CA CYS A 117 5.20 13.43 -15.39
C CYS A 117 5.33 13.61 -16.89
N ASP A 118 4.59 14.58 -17.46
CA ASP A 118 4.77 14.90 -18.86
C ASP A 118 6.28 15.01 -19.08
N PRO A 119 6.87 14.31 -20.06
CA PRO A 119 8.31 14.35 -20.33
C PRO A 119 8.81 15.75 -20.77
N ASP A 120 8.00 16.79 -20.61
CA ASP A 120 8.30 18.20 -20.84
C ASP A 120 8.82 18.94 -19.59
N ASP A 121 8.96 18.28 -18.43
CA ASP A 121 9.56 18.88 -17.21
C ASP A 121 11.05 18.48 -16.97
N ASP A 122 11.69 17.84 -17.95
CA ASP A 122 13.17 17.76 -18.05
C ASP A 122 13.72 18.90 -18.93
N ILE A 123 13.19 20.13 -18.77
CA ILE A 123 13.88 21.33 -19.26
C ILE A 123 15.03 21.64 -18.30
N GLU A 124 16.18 21.10 -18.65
CA GLU A 124 17.53 21.48 -18.25
C GLU A 124 17.65 22.99 -17.98
N TYR A 125 18.08 23.36 -16.76
CA TYR A 125 18.58 24.70 -16.42
C TYR A 125 20.07 24.62 -16.08
#